data_AF-A0A846T3I3-F1
#
_entry.id   AF-A0A846T3I3-F1
#
_cell.length_a   1.000
_cell.length_b   1.000
_cell.length_c   1.000
_cell.angle_alpha   90.00
_cell.angle_beta   90.00
_cell.angle_gamma   90.00
#
_symmetry.space_group_name_H-M   'P 1'
#
loop_
_entity.id
_entity.type
_entity.pdbx_description
1 polymer ?
#
loop_
_entity_poly.entity_id
_entity_poly.type
_entity_poly.pdbx_seq_one_letter_code
_entity_poly.pdbx_strand_id
1 'polypeptide(L)'
;MEGNTMISESRTLYAAITNTDGTEGRGYEYPIAVCESPITASRLGKGRYVQGDDCRVMPLQMIKIEGKWYVEIAAILIIRPSDDDLAEQAEIERKEAAKAARNAAIAKARAAGLSDSDIEALMRHE
;
A
#
# COMPACT_ATOMS: atom_id res chain seq x y z
N MET A 1 -18.68 13.37 -13.40
CA MET A 1 -19.67 12.31 -13.10
C MET A 1 -19.22 11.68 -11.80
N GLU A 2 -19.77 12.11 -10.67
CA GLU A 2 -19.55 11.42 -9.40
C GLU A 2 -20.26 10.07 -9.49
N GLY A 3 -19.47 8.99 -9.58
CA GLY A 3 -20.01 7.64 -9.56
C GLY A 3 -20.58 7.37 -8.18
N ASN A 4 -21.90 7.25 -8.10
CA ASN A 4 -22.58 6.93 -6.85
C ASN A 4 -22.23 5.49 -6.47
N THR A 5 -21.33 5.31 -5.50
CA THR A 5 -20.95 3.98 -4.99
C THR A 5 -22.16 3.34 -4.32
N MET A 6 -22.79 2.38 -4.99
CA MET A 6 -23.96 1.68 -4.45
C MET A 6 -23.50 0.60 -3.48
N ILE A 7 -23.69 0.84 -2.18
CA ILE A 7 -23.54 -0.17 -1.14
C ILE A 7 -24.71 -1.14 -1.25
N SER A 8 -24.42 -2.42 -1.51
CA SER A 8 -25.47 -3.42 -1.75
C SER A 8 -25.88 -4.18 -0.48
N GLU A 9 -24.93 -4.42 0.43
CA GLU A 9 -25.14 -5.20 1.66
C GLU A 9 -24.27 -4.64 2.79
N SER A 10 -24.71 -4.80 4.05
CA SER A 10 -23.89 -4.51 5.22
C SER A 10 -24.09 -5.55 6.32
N ARG A 11 -23.04 -5.81 7.10
CA ARG A 11 -23.08 -6.68 8.29
C ARG A 11 -22.05 -6.26 9.33
N THR A 12 -22.25 -6.70 10.57
CA THR A 12 -21.35 -6.39 11.69
C THR A 12 -20.33 -7.50 11.88
N LEU A 13 -19.06 -7.12 12.00
CA LEU A 13 -17.96 -7.97 12.47
C LEU A 13 -17.43 -7.41 13.80
N TYR A 14 -16.48 -8.12 14.40
CA TYR A 14 -15.84 -7.76 15.66
C TYR A 14 -14.34 -7.91 15.51
N ALA A 15 -13.58 -6.88 15.89
CA ALA A 15 -12.13 -6.92 15.91
C ALA A 15 -11.58 -6.90 17.32
N ALA A 16 -10.57 -7.73 17.58
CA ALA A 16 -9.71 -7.60 18.74
C ALA A 16 -8.57 -6.62 18.39
N ILE A 17 -8.51 -5.50 19.10
CA ILE A 17 -7.54 -4.44 18.86
C ILE A 17 -6.34 -4.60 19.80
N THR A 18 -5.15 -4.68 19.20
CA THR A 18 -3.88 -4.72 19.92
C THR A 18 -3.04 -3.47 19.66
N ASN A 19 -1.91 -3.36 20.36
CA ASN A 19 -0.91 -2.31 20.22
C ASN A 19 0.39 -2.89 19.65
N THR A 20 1.02 -2.19 18.71
CA THR A 20 2.27 -2.64 18.06
C THR A 20 3.49 -2.71 18.97
N ASP A 21 3.55 -1.87 20.00
CA ASP A 21 4.66 -1.84 20.96
C ASP A 21 4.54 -2.97 21.98
N GLY A 22 3.32 -3.32 22.41
CA GLY A 22 3.07 -4.43 23.33
C GLY A 22 3.66 -4.27 24.73
N THR A 23 4.38 -3.16 25.03
CA THR A 23 5.08 -2.94 26.29
C THR A 23 4.58 -1.73 27.07
N GLU A 24 4.72 -0.51 26.56
CA GLU A 24 4.29 0.72 27.23
C GLU A 24 3.03 1.31 26.58
N GLY A 25 2.58 0.72 25.46
CA GLY A 25 1.40 1.16 24.71
C GLY A 25 1.67 2.39 23.84
N ARG A 26 2.94 2.67 23.52
CA ARG A 26 3.32 3.82 22.68
C ARG A 26 3.17 3.56 21.18
N GLY A 27 2.97 2.30 20.80
CA GLY A 27 2.72 1.89 19.44
C GLY A 27 1.32 2.33 18.97
N TYR A 28 1.07 2.21 17.68
CA TYR A 28 -0.28 2.38 17.13
C TYR A 28 -1.13 1.12 17.34
N GLU A 29 -2.44 1.32 17.41
CA GLU A 29 -3.43 0.26 17.56
C GLU A 29 -3.78 -0.38 16.20
N TYR A 30 -3.95 -1.72 16.17
CA TYR A 30 -4.36 -2.44 14.98
C TYR A 30 -5.17 -3.71 15.32
N PRO A 31 -6.04 -4.20 14.42
CA PRO A 31 -6.75 -5.45 14.68
C PRO A 31 -5.81 -6.65 14.54
N ILE A 32 -5.67 -7.43 15.61
CA ILE A 32 -4.95 -8.71 15.57
C ILE A 32 -5.83 -9.85 15.04
N ALA A 33 -7.15 -9.71 15.16
CA ALA A 33 -8.13 -10.65 14.62
C ALA A 33 -9.43 -9.92 14.30
N VAL A 34 -10.08 -10.28 13.20
CA VAL A 34 -11.44 -9.87 12.83
C VAL A 34 -12.32 -11.11 12.76
N CYS A 35 -13.48 -11.08 13.40
CA CYS A 35 -14.32 -12.25 13.64
C CYS A 35 -15.81 -11.92 13.48
N GLU A 36 -16.62 -12.93 13.15
CA GLU A 36 -18.09 -12.79 13.09
C GLU A 36 -18.74 -12.76 14.48
N SER A 37 -18.03 -13.17 15.53
CA SER A 37 -18.53 -13.24 16.91
C SER A 37 -17.61 -12.48 17.88
N PRO A 38 -18.17 -11.70 18.83
CA PRO A 38 -17.39 -10.97 19.84
C PRO A 38 -16.67 -11.92 20.80
N ILE A 39 -17.23 -13.09 21.07
CA ILE A 39 -16.61 -14.10 21.96
C ILE A 39 -15.36 -14.67 21.30
N THR A 40 -15.41 -14.93 19.99
CA THR A 40 -14.23 -15.38 19.24
C THR A 40 -13.15 -14.30 19.22
N ALA A 41 -13.52 -13.04 19.00
CA ALA A 41 -12.58 -11.93 19.05
C ALA A 41 -11.92 -11.82 20.44
N SER A 42 -12.71 -11.87 21.52
CA SER A 42 -12.20 -11.84 22.89
C SER A 42 -11.24 -13.00 23.19
N ARG A 43 -11.60 -14.24 22.81
CA ARG A 43 -10.72 -15.41 22.96
C ARG A 43 -9.39 -15.24 22.23
N LEU A 44 -9.42 -14.71 21.01
CA LEU A 44 -8.21 -14.51 20.20
C LEU A 44 -7.37 -13.32 20.67
N GLY A 45 -8.00 -12.33 21.32
CA GLY A 45 -7.36 -11.16 21.91
C GLY A 45 -6.80 -11.38 23.31
N LYS A 46 -7.08 -12.53 23.93
CA LYS A 46 -6.68 -12.80 25.32
C LYS A 46 -5.16 -12.80 25.47
N GLY A 47 -4.66 -11.99 26.39
CA GLY A 47 -3.23 -11.84 26.70
C GLY A 47 -2.37 -11.30 25.56
N ARG A 48 -2.99 -10.63 24.57
CA ARG A 48 -2.31 -10.11 23.38
C ARG A 48 -2.25 -8.60 23.32
N TYR A 49 -2.54 -7.92 24.41
CA TYR A 49 -2.40 -6.48 24.55
C TYR A 49 -1.11 -6.11 25.31
N VAL A 50 -0.98 -4.84 25.66
CA VAL A 50 0.15 -4.27 26.40
C VAL A 50 0.40 -5.08 27.68
N GLN A 51 1.65 -5.52 27.90
CA GLN A 51 2.06 -6.30 29.07
C GLN A 51 1.27 -7.60 29.31
N GLY A 52 0.71 -8.19 28.25
CA GLY A 52 -0.08 -9.41 28.35
C GLY A 52 -1.50 -9.17 28.85
N ASP A 53 -2.02 -7.94 28.75
CA ASP A 53 -3.43 -7.64 28.95
C ASP A 53 -4.30 -8.23 27.82
N ASP A 54 -5.61 -8.23 28.04
CA ASP A 54 -6.59 -8.64 27.03
C ASP A 54 -6.88 -7.50 26.04
N CYS A 55 -6.94 -7.84 24.74
CA CYS A 55 -7.31 -6.88 23.71
C CYS A 55 -8.74 -6.37 23.88
N ARG A 56 -8.96 -5.08 23.57
CA ARG A 56 -10.30 -4.50 23.44
C ARG A 56 -11.01 -5.09 22.21
N VAL A 57 -12.26 -5.51 22.38
CA VAL A 57 -13.13 -5.94 21.26
C VAL A 57 -13.96 -4.76 20.77
N MET A 58 -13.92 -4.48 19.46
CA MET A 58 -14.65 -3.38 18.83
C MET A 58 -15.54 -3.91 17.69
N PRO A 59 -16.80 -3.45 17.56
CA PRO A 59 -17.61 -3.76 16.39
C PRO A 59 -17.06 -3.03 15.16
N LEU A 60 -17.07 -3.70 14.01
CA LEU A 60 -16.70 -3.15 12.71
C LEU A 60 -17.87 -3.28 11.73
N GLN A 61 -18.10 -2.25 10.93
CA GLN A 61 -19.06 -2.32 9.83
C GLN A 61 -18.36 -2.86 8.58
N MET A 62 -18.92 -3.95 8.05
CA MET A 62 -18.49 -4.53 6.79
C MET A 62 -19.55 -4.21 5.73
N ILE A 63 -19.13 -3.61 4.62
CA ILE A 63 -20.00 -3.17 3.52
C ILE A 63 -19.62 -3.87 2.22
N LYS A 64 -20.59 -4.13 1.36
CA LYS A 64 -20.37 -4.70 0.03
C LYS A 64 -20.52 -3.63 -1.03
N ILE A 65 -19.48 -3.44 -1.82
CA ILE A 65 -19.43 -2.49 -2.94
C ILE A 65 -18.99 -3.29 -4.16
N GLU A 66 -19.79 -3.27 -5.23
CA GLU A 66 -19.46 -3.92 -6.51
C GLU A 66 -19.08 -5.41 -6.36
N GLY A 67 -19.80 -6.14 -5.51
CA GLY A 67 -19.56 -7.57 -5.27
C GLY A 67 -18.38 -7.88 -4.34
N LYS A 68 -17.59 -6.88 -3.95
CA LYS A 68 -16.47 -7.02 -3.02
C LYS A 68 -16.84 -6.51 -1.64
N TRP A 69 -16.35 -7.20 -0.63
CA TRP A 69 -16.54 -6.81 0.75
C TRP A 69 -15.39 -5.95 1.24
N TYR A 70 -15.74 -4.87 1.93
CA TYR A 70 -14.83 -3.91 2.53
C TYR A 70 -15.16 -3.78 4.01
N VAL A 71 -14.14 -3.54 4.80
CA VAL A 71 -14.27 -3.22 6.22
C VAL A 71 -13.38 -2.03 6.51
N GLU A 72 -13.93 -1.04 7.20
CA GLU A 72 -13.12 0.06 7.71
C GLU A 72 -12.29 -0.44 8.88
N ILE A 73 -10.97 -0.36 8.74
CA ILE A 73 -10.03 -0.72 9.80
C ILE A 73 -9.19 0.51 10.11
N ALA A 74 -9.19 0.92 11.36
CA ALA A 74 -8.54 2.13 11.85
C ALA A 74 -6.98 2.09 11.86
N ALA A 75 -6.36 1.11 11.22
CA ALA A 75 -4.95 0.78 11.41
C ALA A 75 -4.07 1.01 10.18
N ILE A 76 -4.52 1.77 9.19
CA ILE A 76 -3.68 2.10 8.03
C ILE A 76 -2.80 3.28 8.41
N LEU A 77 -1.56 2.99 8.81
CA LEU A 77 -0.51 4.01 8.90
C LEU A 77 -0.05 4.35 7.48
N ILE A 78 -0.33 5.56 7.03
CA ILE A 78 0.24 6.06 5.78
C ILE A 78 1.65 6.53 6.07
N ILE A 79 2.63 5.70 5.72
CA ILE A 79 4.05 6.06 5.81
C ILE A 79 4.35 7.04 4.68
N ARG A 80 4.80 8.24 5.05
CA ARG A 80 5.24 9.25 4.09
C ARG A 80 6.66 8.91 3.63
N PRO A 81 7.00 9.16 2.36
CA PRO A 81 8.37 9.00 1.90
C PRO A 81 9.28 9.92 2.72
N SER A 82 10.45 9.42 3.07
CA SER A 82 11.55 10.20 3.62
C SER A 82 12.23 11.04 2.52
N ASP A 83 13.08 11.98 2.92
CA ASP A 83 13.87 12.77 1.96
C ASP A 83 14.80 11.88 1.12
N ASP A 84 15.31 10.79 1.70
CA ASP A 84 16.13 9.79 0.99
C ASP A 84 15.29 9.02 -0.04
N ASP A 85 14.07 8.59 0.33
CA ASP A 85 13.14 7.92 -0.61
C ASP A 85 12.83 8.84 -1.82
N LEU A 86 12.63 10.13 -1.56
CA LEU A 86 12.37 11.13 -2.61
C LEU A 86 13.60 11.33 -3.51
N ALA A 87 14.80 11.35 -2.94
CA ALA A 87 16.03 11.48 -3.70
C ALA A 87 16.29 10.27 -4.60
N GLU A 88 16.07 9.06 -4.09
CA GLU A 88 16.21 7.82 -4.86
C GLU A 88 15.17 7.74 -5.97
N GLN A 89 13.91 8.08 -5.67
CA GLN A 89 12.83 8.15 -6.65
C GLN A 89 13.17 9.14 -7.79
N ALA A 90 13.69 10.32 -7.45
CA ALA A 90 14.12 11.30 -8.45
C ALA A 90 15.26 10.77 -9.34
N GLU A 91 16.19 9.99 -8.78
CA GLU A 91 17.26 9.38 -9.57
C GLU A 91 16.76 8.30 -10.54
N ILE A 92 15.81 7.47 -10.09
CA ILE A 92 15.15 6.48 -10.96
C ILE A 92 14.43 7.20 -12.11
N GLU A 93 13.70 8.26 -11.81
CA GLU A 93 12.99 9.06 -12.82
C GLU A 93 13.95 9.71 -13.81
N ARG A 94 15.10 10.24 -13.36
CA ARG A 94 16.14 10.77 -14.25
C ARG A 94 16.69 9.72 -15.20
N LYS A 95 16.99 8.51 -14.70
CA LYS A 95 17.49 7.40 -15.52
C LYS A 95 16.47 6.94 -16.54
N GLU A 96 15.21 6.79 -16.14
CA GLU A 96 14.13 6.40 -17.04
C GLU A 96 13.85 7.48 -18.09
N ALA A 97 13.88 8.76 -17.72
CA ALA A 97 13.75 9.87 -18.66
C ALA A 97 14.92 9.89 -19.67
N ALA A 98 16.16 9.69 -19.21
CA ALA A 98 17.33 9.61 -20.08
C ALA A 98 17.24 8.42 -21.04
N LYS A 99 16.80 7.25 -20.56
CA LYS A 99 16.58 6.05 -21.37
C LYS A 99 15.47 6.25 -22.40
N ALA A 100 14.35 6.88 -22.01
CA ALA A 100 13.26 7.21 -22.91
C ALA A 100 13.70 8.19 -24.00
N ALA A 101 14.44 9.23 -23.63
CA ALA A 101 15.01 10.19 -24.58
C ALA A 101 15.99 9.52 -25.56
N ARG A 102 16.87 8.63 -25.06
CA ARG A 102 17.76 7.82 -25.90
C ARG A 102 16.99 6.95 -26.88
N ASN A 103 15.98 6.22 -26.41
CA ASN A 103 15.16 5.35 -27.27
C ASN A 103 14.42 6.16 -28.34
N ALA A 104 13.88 7.32 -27.98
CA ALA A 104 13.24 8.22 -28.94
C ALA A 104 14.24 8.77 -29.98
N ALA A 105 15.46 9.08 -29.58
CA ALA A 105 16.52 9.51 -30.50
C ALA A 105 16.92 8.39 -31.47
N ILE A 106 17.10 7.16 -30.97
CA ILE A 106 17.37 5.96 -31.81
C ILE A 106 16.25 5.75 -32.83
N ALA A 107 14.99 5.82 -32.39
CA ALA A 107 13.84 5.64 -33.27
C ALA A 107 13.81 6.69 -34.39
N LYS A 108 14.10 7.96 -34.07
CA LYS A 108 14.22 9.04 -35.06
C LYS A 108 15.39 8.83 -36.02
N ALA A 109 16.56 8.39 -35.54
CA ALA A 109 17.72 8.12 -36.37
C ALA A 109 17.44 6.99 -37.38
N ARG A 110 16.81 5.90 -36.93
CA ARG A 110 16.35 4.81 -37.82
C ARG A 110 15.36 5.31 -38.87
N ALA A 111 14.39 6.14 -38.46
CA ALA A 111 13.42 6.73 -39.39
C ALA A 111 14.06 7.69 -40.41
N ALA A 112 15.17 8.34 -40.05
CA ALA A 112 15.96 9.18 -40.94
C ALA A 112 16.90 8.38 -41.88
N GLY A 113 16.90 7.04 -41.78
CA GLY A 113 17.65 6.16 -42.68
C GLY A 113 19.07 5.81 -42.23
N LEU A 114 19.44 6.09 -40.97
CA LEU A 114 20.72 5.60 -40.43
C LEU A 114 20.68 4.09 -40.20
N SER A 115 21.78 3.42 -40.51
CA SER A 115 21.96 1.99 -40.22
C SER A 115 22.24 1.78 -38.72
N ASP A 116 21.99 0.56 -38.23
CA ASP A 116 22.26 0.23 -36.82
C ASP A 116 23.74 0.39 -36.45
N SER A 117 24.67 0.15 -37.39
CA SER A 117 26.11 0.38 -37.18
C SER A 117 26.46 1.86 -37.02
N ASP A 118 25.78 2.75 -37.75
CA ASP A 118 26.00 4.21 -37.61
C ASP A 118 25.45 4.73 -36.29
N ILE A 119 24.32 4.18 -35.84
CA ILE A 119 23.70 4.52 -34.56
C ILE A 119 24.57 4.05 -33.40
N GLU A 120 25.15 2.85 -33.50
CA GLU A 120 26.05 2.29 -32.48
C GLU A 120 27.35 3.10 -32.37
N ALA A 121 27.93 3.52 -33.49
CA ALA A 121 29.11 4.38 -33.52
C ALA A 121 28.88 5.77 -32.88
N LEU A 122 27.63 6.23 -32.80
CA LEU A 122 27.23 7.51 -32.19
C LEU A 122 26.87 7.38 -30.69
N MET A 123 26.78 6.16 -30.16
CA MET A 123 26.51 5.95 -28.74
C MET A 123 27.80 6.09 -27.91
N ARG A 124 27.76 6.95 -26.88
CA ARG A 124 28.84 7.06 -25.92
C ARG A 124 28.86 5.79 -25.06
N HIS A 125 29.93 5.00 -25.15
CA HIS A 125 30.20 3.91 -24.22
C HIS A 125 30.76 4.53 -22.94
N GLU A 126 29.90 4.71 -21.93
CA GLU A 126 30.29 4.96 -20.54
C GLU A 126 30.05 3.68 -19.72
#